data_AF-A0A7J4LKP6-F1
#
_entry.id   AF-A0A7J4LKP6-F1
#
_cell.length_a   1.000
_cell.length_b   1.000
_cell.length_c   1.000
_cell.angle_alpha   90.00
_cell.angle_beta   90.00
_cell.angle_gamma   90.00
#
_symmetry.space_group_name_H-M   'P 1'
#
loop_
_entity.id
_entity.type
_entity.pdbx_description
1 polymer ?
#
loop_
_entity_poly.entity_id
_entity_poly.type
_entity_poly.pdbx_seq_one_letter_code
_entity_poly.pdbx_strand_id
1 'polypeptide(L)'
;MEARDFLLALVMIASSSVLTYKWIGRYGESDPVIVLAAVLLTASLAALLLSVMMRLGAIEEKIDSKERGLRISIQSIEESINARMDAIAQSTNKVMNELYKRVYR
;
A
#
# COMPACT_ATOMS: atom_id res chain seq x y z
N MET A 1 -4.14 -2.99 -9.87
CA MET A 1 -5.25 -2.26 -10.52
C MET A 1 -5.80 -3.10 -11.65
N GLU A 2 -7.11 -3.34 -11.67
CA GLU A 2 -7.73 -3.92 -12.85
C GLU A 2 -7.67 -2.89 -13.99
N ALA A 3 -7.33 -3.32 -15.21
CA ALA A 3 -7.32 -2.46 -16.39
C ALA A 3 -8.68 -1.77 -16.61
N ARG A 4 -9.75 -2.38 -16.11
CA ARG A 4 -11.11 -1.82 -16.07
C ARG A 4 -11.18 -0.51 -15.29
N ASP A 5 -10.56 -0.41 -14.11
CA ASP A 5 -10.64 0.80 -13.28
C ASP A 5 -9.90 1.97 -13.93
N PHE A 6 -8.76 1.67 -14.58
CA PHE A 6 -8.02 2.64 -15.37
C PHE A 6 -8.84 3.14 -16.58
N LEU A 7 -9.49 2.23 -17.30
CA LEU A 7 -10.34 2.57 -18.45
C LEU A 7 -11.56 3.40 -18.03
N LEU A 8 -12.21 3.04 -16.93
CA LEU A 8 -13.34 3.79 -16.38
C LEU A 8 -12.93 5.19 -15.93
N ALA A 9 -11.75 5.33 -15.30
CA ALA A 9 -11.19 6.63 -14.96
C ALA A 9 -10.90 7.46 -16.22
N LEU A 10 -10.32 6.86 -17.25
CA LEU A 10 -10.02 7.53 -18.52
C LEU A 10 -11.30 8.02 -19.23
N VAL A 11 -12.37 7.23 -19.21
CA VAL A 11 -13.70 7.63 -19.72
C VAL A 11 -14.28 8.79 -18.91
N MET A 12 -14.17 8.76 -17.58
CA MET A 12 -14.62 9.85 -16.71
C MET A 12 -13.91 11.17 -17.04
N ILE A 13 -12.59 11.11 -17.25
CA ILE A 13 -11.75 12.27 -17.61
C ILE A 13 -12.20 12.87 -18.95
N ALA A 14 -12.29 12.03 -19.98
CA ALA A 14 -12.70 12.47 -21.31
C ALA A 14 -14.11 13.08 -21.29
N SER A 15 -15.04 12.45 -20.57
CA SER A 15 -16.41 12.95 -20.43
C SER A 15 -16.48 14.30 -19.70
N SER A 16 -15.71 14.47 -18.62
CA SER A 16 -15.67 15.73 -17.88
C SER A 16 -15.11 16.87 -18.73
N SER A 17 -14.02 16.64 -19.47
CA SER A 17 -13.42 17.66 -20.33
C SER A 17 -14.34 18.06 -21.48
N VAL A 18 -15.01 17.09 -22.12
CA VAL A 18 -16.00 17.36 -23.19
C VAL A 18 -17.20 18.12 -22.65
N LEU A 19 -17.64 17.80 -21.42
CA LEU A 19 -18.75 18.50 -20.79
C LEU A 19 -18.40 19.96 -20.54
N THR A 20 -17.20 20.26 -20.01
CA THR A 20 -16.73 21.65 -19.81
C THR A 20 -16.70 22.43 -21.13
N TYR A 21 -16.26 21.82 -22.23
CA TYR A 21 -16.28 22.46 -23.55
C TYR A 21 -17.70 22.79 -24.02
N LYS A 22 -18.63 21.81 -23.96
CA LYS A 22 -20.02 22.00 -24.38
C LYS A 22 -20.78 22.99 -23.49
N TRP A 23 -20.47 23.02 -22.20
CA TRP A 23 -21.20 23.84 -21.23
C TRP A 23 -20.87 25.32 -21.40
N ILE A 24 -19.59 25.64 -21.61
CA ILE A 24 -19.14 27.03 -21.75
C ILE A 24 -19.53 27.62 -23.12
N GLY A 25 -19.48 26.83 -24.18
CA GLY A 25 -19.92 27.26 -25.52
C GLY A 25 -21.43 27.59 -25.62
N ARG A 26 -22.22 27.25 -24.60
CA ARG A 26 -23.67 27.54 -24.56
C ARG A 26 -24.01 28.94 -24.03
N TYR A 27 -23.08 29.66 -23.40
CA TYR A 27 -23.34 30.92 -22.68
C TYR A 27 -23.08 32.23 -23.47
N GLY A 28 -22.81 32.17 -24.78
CA GLY A 28 -22.54 33.37 -25.63
C GLY A 28 -21.04 33.59 -25.89
N GLU A 29 -20.66 34.65 -26.64
CA GLU A 29 -19.28 34.97 -27.12
C GLU A 29 -18.23 34.63 -26.06
N SER A 30 -17.76 33.39 -26.13
CA SER A 30 -16.86 32.85 -25.12
C SER A 30 -15.47 33.09 -25.64
N ASP A 31 -14.72 33.91 -24.91
CA ASP A 31 -13.33 34.18 -25.20
C ASP A 31 -12.58 32.84 -25.32
N PRO A 32 -12.02 32.49 -26.50
CA PRO A 32 -11.44 31.17 -26.76
C PRO A 32 -10.38 30.77 -25.73
N VAL A 33 -9.71 31.76 -25.14
CA VAL A 33 -8.70 31.59 -24.09
C VAL A 33 -9.30 31.01 -22.81
N ILE A 34 -10.50 31.44 -22.41
CA ILE A 34 -11.17 30.96 -21.19
C ILE A 34 -11.58 29.49 -21.35
N VAL A 35 -12.10 29.14 -22.53
CA VAL A 35 -12.48 27.75 -22.85
C VAL A 35 -11.27 26.85 -22.79
N LEU A 36 -10.16 27.27 -23.42
CA LEU A 36 -8.93 26.50 -23.44
C LEU A 36 -8.31 26.36 -22.05
N ALA A 37 -8.31 27.43 -21.25
CA ALA A 37 -7.85 27.39 -19.86
C ALA A 37 -8.69 26.44 -19.00
N ALA A 38 -10.02 26.47 -19.14
CA ALA A 38 -10.92 25.59 -18.38
C ALA A 38 -10.76 24.11 -18.79
N VAL A 39 -10.59 23.83 -20.09
CA VAL A 39 -10.31 22.47 -20.58
C VAL A 39 -8.95 21.99 -20.07
N LEU A 40 -7.93 22.83 -20.09
CA LEU A 40 -6.58 22.47 -19.64
C LEU A 40 -6.54 22.26 -18.12
N LEU A 41 -7.26 23.07 -17.35
CA LEU A 41 -7.41 22.91 -15.90
C LEU A 41 -8.11 21.58 -15.59
N THR A 42 -9.26 21.30 -16.21
CA THR A 42 -10.01 20.07 -15.97
C THR A 42 -9.23 18.83 -16.38
N ALA A 43 -8.51 18.88 -17.50
CA ALA A 43 -7.61 17.80 -17.94
C ALA A 43 -6.44 17.59 -16.97
N SER A 44 -5.83 18.66 -16.46
CA SER A 44 -4.75 18.57 -15.47
C SER A 44 -5.23 17.99 -14.14
N LEU A 45 -6.39 18.43 -13.66
CA LEU A 45 -7.02 17.92 -12.44
C LEU A 45 -7.32 16.41 -12.57
N ALA A 46 -7.87 16.02 -13.71
CA ALA A 46 -8.11 14.62 -14.07
C ALA A 46 -6.82 13.79 -14.04
N ALA A 47 -5.75 14.28 -14.67
CA ALA A 47 -4.46 13.60 -14.69
C ALA A 47 -3.86 13.46 -13.27
N LEU A 48 -4.00 14.48 -12.42
CA LEU A 48 -3.58 14.42 -11.02
C LEU A 48 -4.34 13.35 -10.24
N LEU A 49 -5.67 13.27 -10.39
CA LEU A 49 -6.47 12.23 -9.73
C LEU A 49 -6.04 10.83 -10.14
N LEU A 50 -5.78 10.61 -11.45
CA LEU A 50 -5.27 9.34 -11.96
C LEU A 50 -3.91 8.98 -11.34
N SER A 51 -3.00 9.95 -11.25
CA SER A 51 -1.68 9.79 -10.62
C SER A 51 -1.79 9.41 -9.15
N VAL A 52 -2.70 10.05 -8.41
CA VAL A 52 -2.97 9.73 -7.00
C VAL A 52 -3.51 8.31 -6.85
N MET A 53 -4.47 7.90 -7.67
CA MET A 53 -5.03 6.54 -7.63
C MET A 53 -3.95 5.48 -7.86
N MET A 54 -3.07 5.67 -8.86
CA MET A 54 -1.97 4.73 -9.12
C MET A 54 -0.99 4.65 -7.95
N ARG A 55 -0.66 5.77 -7.32
CA ARG A 55 0.21 5.81 -6.13
C ARG A 55 -0.43 5.08 -4.95
N LEU A 56 -1.73 5.24 -4.73
CA LEU A 56 -2.46 4.53 -3.68
C LEU A 56 -2.38 3.02 -3.89
N GLY A 57 -2.65 2.53 -5.11
CA GLY A 57 -2.55 1.10 -5.41
C GLY A 57 -1.14 0.53 -5.18
N ALA A 58 -0.10 1.27 -5.55
CA ALA A 58 1.28 0.85 -5.29
C ALA A 58 1.65 0.86 -3.80
N ILE A 59 1.05 1.75 -3.00
CA ILE A 59 1.22 1.77 -1.54
C ILE A 59 0.51 0.57 -0.91
N GLU A 60 -0.70 0.26 -1.35
CA GLU A 60 -1.48 -0.88 -0.88
C GLU A 60 -0.75 -2.22 -1.12
N GLU A 61 -0.18 -2.41 -2.32
CA GLU A 61 0.64 -3.58 -2.64
C GLU A 61 1.89 -3.67 -1.74
N LYS A 62 2.55 -2.54 -1.49
CA LYS A 62 3.69 -2.50 -0.56
C LYS A 62 3.29 -2.83 0.87
N ILE A 63 2.12 -2.40 1.32
CA ILE A 63 1.60 -2.71 2.65
C ILE A 63 1.30 -4.21 2.75
N ASP A 64 0.57 -4.80 1.81
CA ASP A 64 0.28 -6.24 1.81
C ASP A 64 1.57 -7.08 1.79
N SER A 65 2.56 -6.68 0.97
CA SER A 65 3.88 -7.35 0.96
C SER A 65 4.59 -7.27 2.31
N LYS A 66 4.49 -6.14 3.02
CA LYS A 66 5.10 -5.95 4.33
C LYS A 66 4.35 -6.69 5.43
N GLU A 67 3.03 -6.78 5.38
CA GLU A 67 2.23 -7.58 6.31
C GLU A 67 2.59 -9.06 6.21
N ARG A 68 2.69 -9.58 4.98
CA ARG A 68 3.15 -10.96 4.74
C ARG A 68 4.58 -11.18 5.24
N GLY A 69 5.48 -10.24 4.98
CA GLY A 69 6.86 -10.28 5.48
C GLY A 69 6.95 -10.24 7.01
N LEU A 70 6.13 -9.42 7.67
CA LEU A 70 6.03 -9.36 9.13
C LEU A 70 5.52 -10.67 9.71
N ARG A 71 4.52 -11.31 9.10
CA ARG A 71 4.00 -12.61 9.54
C ARG A 71 5.08 -13.69 9.51
N ILE A 72 5.85 -13.76 8.43
CA ILE A 72 6.97 -14.72 8.29
C ILE A 72 8.07 -14.42 9.32
N SER A 73 8.40 -13.14 9.51
CA SER A 73 9.41 -12.71 10.49
C SER A 73 9.01 -13.12 11.91
N ILE A 74 7.76 -12.86 12.31
CA ILE A 74 7.21 -13.26 13.62
C ILE A 74 7.31 -14.76 13.82
N GLN A 75 6.94 -15.56 12.82
CA GLN A 75 7.03 -17.01 12.90
C GLN A 75 8.48 -17.50 13.09
N SER A 76 9.44 -16.90 12.37
CA SER A 76 10.86 -17.23 12.56
C SER A 76 11.40 -16.80 13.93
N ILE A 77 10.92 -15.66 14.45
CA ILE A 77 11.28 -15.18 15.78
C ILE A 77 10.73 -16.15 16.84
N GLU A 78 9.49 -16.60 16.70
CA GLU A 78 8.86 -17.57 17.58
C GLU A 78 9.63 -18.91 17.60
N GLU A 79 10.00 -19.44 16.43
CA GLU A 79 10.85 -20.63 16.32
C GLU A 79 12.23 -20.42 16.99
N SER A 80 12.84 -19.25 16.79
CA SER A 80 14.14 -18.92 17.39
C SER A 80 14.07 -18.78 18.91
N ILE A 81 12.96 -18.26 19.44
CA ILE A 81 12.71 -18.13 20.88
C ILE A 81 12.49 -19.51 21.49
N ASN A 82 11.68 -20.36 20.85
CA ASN A 82 11.44 -21.72 21.31
C ASN A 82 12.76 -22.52 21.37
N ALA A 83 13.59 -22.44 20.33
CA ALA A 83 14.89 -23.10 20.31
C ALA A 83 15.84 -22.60 21.42
N ARG A 84 15.81 -21.29 21.72
CA ARG A 84 16.58 -20.71 22.84
C ARG A 84 16.03 -21.15 24.20
N MET A 85 14.71 -21.21 24.37
CA MET A 85 14.07 -21.72 25.59
C MET A 85 14.42 -23.18 25.85
N ASP A 86 14.39 -24.03 24.82
CA ASP A 86 14.80 -25.42 24.94
C ASP A 86 16.28 -25.57 25.35
N ALA A 87 17.17 -24.76 24.75
CA ALA A 87 18.58 -24.74 25.12
C ALA A 87 18.79 -24.29 26.58
N ILE A 88 18.01 -23.31 27.05
CA ILE A 88 18.03 -22.85 28.44
C ILE A 88 17.48 -23.93 29.39
N ALA A 89 16.40 -24.61 29.03
CA ALA A 89 15.84 -25.71 29.83
C ALA A 89 16.83 -26.87 29.95
N GLN A 90 17.52 -27.22 28.87
CA GLN A 90 18.56 -28.25 28.88
C GLN A 90 19.76 -27.85 29.74
N SER A 91 20.24 -26.61 29.64
CA SER A 91 21.36 -26.13 30.46
C SER A 91 21.01 -26.06 31.94
N THR A 92 19.79 -25.60 32.27
CA THR A 92 19.26 -25.58 33.63
C THR A 92 19.15 -26.99 34.20
N ASN A 93 18.61 -27.94 33.44
CA ASN A 93 18.56 -29.35 33.84
C ASN A 93 19.96 -29.93 34.08
N LYS A 94 20.94 -29.58 33.24
CA LYS A 94 22.33 -30.04 33.40
C LYS A 94 22.96 -29.50 34.68
N VAL A 95 22.79 -28.19 34.96
CA VAL A 95 23.27 -27.56 36.20
C VAL A 95 22.58 -28.17 37.42
N MET A 96 21.26 -28.38 37.36
CA MET A 96 20.50 -29.01 38.44
C MET A 96 21.01 -30.43 38.73
N ASN A 97 21.28 -31.22 37.69
CA ASN A 97 21.78 -32.58 37.82
C ASN A 97 23.23 -32.62 38.38
N GLU A 98 24.06 -31.64 38.01
CA GLU A 98 25.39 -31.46 38.60
C GLU A 98 25.32 -31.05 40.08
N LEU A 99 24.36 -30.20 40.46
CA LEU A 99 24.11 -29.83 41.86
C LEU A 99 23.64 -31.04 42.67
N TYR A 100 22.68 -31.82 42.17
CA TYR A 100 22.22 -33.05 42.82
C TYR A 100 23.37 -34.04 43.05
N LYS A 101 24.23 -34.27 42.05
CA LYS A 101 25.41 -35.13 42.20
C LYS A 101 26.42 -34.61 43.23
N ARG A 102 26.50 -33.29 43.42
CA ARG A 102 27.43 -32.66 44.37
C ARG A 102 26.89 -32.61 45.79
N VAL A 103 25.57 -32.62 45.97
CA VAL A 103 24.88 -32.66 47.28
C VAL A 103 24.72 -34.09 47.80
N TYR A 104 24.61 -35.07 46.91
CA TYR A 104 24.45 -36.49 47.28
C TYR A 104 25.78 -37.26 47.46
N ARG A 105 26.92 -36.59 47.27
CA ARG A 105 28.26 -37.11 47.57
C ARG A 105 28.80 -36.37 48.79
#